data_AF-A0AAD2EQX5-F1
#
_entry.id   AF-A0AAD2EQX5-F1
#
_cell.length_a   1.000
_cell.length_b   1.000
_cell.length_c   1.000
_cell.angle_alpha   90.00
_cell.angle_beta   90.00
_cell.angle_gamma   90.00
#
_symmetry.space_group_name_H-M   'P 1'
#
loop_
_entity.id
_entity.type
_entity.pdbx_description
1 polymer ?
#
loop_
_entity_poly.entity_id
_entity_poly.type
_entity_poly.pdbx_seq_one_letter_code
_entity_poly.pdbx_strand_id
1 'polypeptide(L)'
;MPNSPSGHRPASFPSPPAPPTQSPTSSDTGRLTKNRTYLNGAMAAQAYLKRTRTAMRTHGQCRPGMLREQLQHLSAHAFPPVFIKGFVDAIDAYVSMSLGGRDVDPQTWDVLAAIERRGYSQ
;
A
#
# COMPACT_ATOMS: atom_id res chain seq x y z
N MET A 1 25.51 43.15 -50.38
CA MET A 1 26.16 41.98 -49.72
C MET A 1 26.09 42.22 -48.21
N PRO A 2 25.82 41.21 -47.35
CA PRO A 2 24.48 40.67 -47.12
C PRO A 2 24.02 40.68 -45.64
N ASN A 3 22.71 40.45 -45.47
CA ASN A 3 21.94 39.96 -44.31
C ASN A 3 22.66 39.64 -42.99
N SER A 4 22.14 40.18 -41.88
CA SER A 4 22.24 39.54 -40.56
C SER A 4 20.87 38.98 -40.16
N PRO A 5 20.72 37.66 -40.02
CA PRO A 5 19.45 37.01 -39.69
C PRO A 5 19.17 36.99 -38.19
N SER A 6 17.89 37.13 -37.86
CA SER A 6 17.29 36.82 -36.57
C SER A 6 17.66 35.40 -36.12
N GLY A 7 18.56 35.30 -35.14
CA GLY A 7 18.88 34.07 -34.45
C GLY A 7 18.05 33.94 -33.19
N HIS A 8 16.86 33.36 -33.29
CA HIS A 8 16.11 32.89 -32.12
C HIS A 8 16.93 31.78 -31.44
N ARG A 9 17.53 32.07 -30.29
CA ARG A 9 18.12 31.07 -29.41
C ARG A 9 16.96 30.29 -28.76
N PRO A 10 16.82 28.97 -28.95
CA PRO A 10 15.90 28.20 -28.15
C PRO A 10 16.40 28.25 -26.70
N ALA A 11 15.54 28.64 -25.77
CA ALA A 11 15.83 28.54 -24.35
C ALA A 11 16.17 27.09 -24.01
N SER A 12 17.42 26.83 -23.63
CA SER A 12 17.83 25.55 -23.05
C SER A 12 17.15 25.44 -21.69
N PHE A 13 15.99 24.80 -21.64
CA PHE A 13 15.40 24.38 -20.37
C PHE A 13 16.32 23.33 -19.75
N PRO A 14 16.77 23.50 -18.48
CA PRO A 14 17.43 22.40 -17.78
C PRO A 14 16.45 21.24 -17.67
N SER A 15 16.92 20.02 -17.98
CA SER A 15 16.12 18.80 -17.82
C SER A 15 15.57 18.72 -16.39
N PRO A 16 14.30 18.31 -16.21
CA PRO A 16 13.76 18.08 -14.87
C PRO A 16 14.61 17.01 -14.16
N PRO A 17 14.84 17.14 -12.83
CA PRO A 17 15.51 16.09 -12.08
C PRO A 17 14.74 14.78 -12.26
N ALA A 18 15.46 13.70 -12.53
CA ALA A 18 14.88 12.38 -12.71
C ALA A 18 13.99 12.04 -11.49
N PRO A 19 12.78 11.48 -11.70
CA PRO A 19 11.97 11.01 -10.59
C PRO A 19 12.78 9.97 -9.79
N PRO A 20 12.64 9.91 -8.46
CA PRO A 20 13.41 9.01 -7.64
C PRO A 20 13.20 7.57 -8.12
N THR A 21 14.26 6.96 -8.62
CA THR A 21 14.37 5.55 -8.99
C THR A 21 14.34 4.71 -7.72
N GLN A 22 13.16 4.59 -7.12
CA GLN A 22 12.89 3.53 -6.14
C GLN A 22 11.80 2.65 -6.73
N SER A 23 12.13 1.95 -7.82
CA SER A 23 11.45 0.69 -8.11
C SER A 23 11.78 -0.23 -6.93
N PRO A 24 10.81 -0.65 -6.09
CA PRO A 24 11.10 -1.62 -5.05
C PRO A 24 11.61 -2.88 -5.76
N THR A 25 12.89 -3.16 -5.57
CA THR A 25 13.51 -4.36 -6.15
C THR A 25 12.80 -5.58 -5.54
N SER A 26 12.38 -6.51 -6.39
CA SER A 26 11.64 -7.73 -6.01
C SER A 26 12.27 -8.49 -4.82
N SER A 27 13.58 -8.35 -4.64
CA SER A 27 14.38 -8.86 -3.52
C SER A 27 14.00 -8.30 -2.14
N ASP A 28 13.56 -7.04 -2.04
CA ASP A 28 13.17 -6.43 -0.76
C ASP A 28 11.81 -6.97 -0.28
N THR A 29 10.89 -7.24 -1.22
CA THR A 29 9.57 -7.82 -0.93
C THR A 29 9.70 -9.25 -0.39
N GLY A 30 10.52 -10.09 -1.01
CA GLY A 30 10.80 -11.45 -0.52
C GLY A 30 11.54 -11.49 0.83
N ARG A 31 12.19 -10.38 1.22
CA ARG A 31 12.78 -10.19 2.55
C ARG A 31 11.75 -9.70 3.57
N LEU A 32 10.80 -8.85 3.16
CA LEU A 32 9.72 -8.36 4.00
C LEU A 32 8.74 -9.46 4.40
N THR A 33 8.41 -10.41 3.51
CA THR A 33 7.56 -11.57 3.86
C THR A 33 8.21 -12.52 4.87
N LYS A 34 9.53 -12.42 5.09
CA LYS A 34 10.26 -13.12 6.17
C LYS A 34 10.43 -12.26 7.42
N ASN A 35 10.07 -10.97 7.37
CA ASN A 35 10.21 -10.04 8.47
C ASN A 35 9.02 -10.15 9.43
N ARG A 36 9.28 -10.58 10.68
CA ARG A 36 8.23 -10.76 11.70
C ARG A 36 7.41 -9.48 11.97
N THR A 37 8.04 -8.30 11.95
CA THR A 37 7.35 -7.02 12.18
C THR A 37 6.38 -6.68 11.04
N TYR A 38 6.77 -6.97 9.80
CA TYR A 38 5.89 -6.85 8.64
C TYR A 38 4.69 -7.80 8.75
N LEU A 39 4.93 -9.08 9.07
CA LEU A 39 3.88 -10.08 9.23
C LEU A 39 2.92 -9.75 10.38
N ASN A 40 3.43 -9.19 11.49
CA ASN A 40 2.59 -8.69 12.58
C ASN A 40 1.69 -7.54 12.11
N GLY A 41 2.19 -6.65 11.25
CA GLY A 41 1.39 -5.60 10.62
C GLY A 41 0.25 -6.17 9.79
N ALA A 42 0.54 -7.18 8.98
CA ALA A 42 -0.45 -7.88 8.17
C ALA A 42 -1.53 -8.57 9.03
N MET A 43 -1.15 -9.25 10.10
CA MET A 43 -2.11 -9.84 11.04
C MET A 43 -2.97 -8.78 11.74
N ALA A 44 -2.40 -7.61 12.07
CA ALA A 44 -3.15 -6.51 12.64
C ALA A 44 -4.22 -5.97 11.68
N ALA A 45 -3.93 -5.94 10.37
CA ALA A 45 -4.93 -5.60 9.35
C ALA A 45 -6.05 -6.64 9.29
N GLN A 46 -5.74 -7.93 9.36
CA GLN A 46 -6.76 -8.97 9.43
C GLN A 46 -7.66 -8.79 10.67
N ALA A 47 -7.08 -8.51 11.85
CA ALA A 47 -7.83 -8.25 13.07
C ALA A 47 -8.71 -6.97 12.96
N TYR A 48 -8.22 -5.94 12.27
CA TYR A 48 -9.00 -4.73 11.96
C TYR A 48 -10.20 -5.06 11.06
N LEU A 49 -10.00 -5.86 10.00
CA LEU A 49 -11.07 -6.27 9.09
C LEU A 49 -12.13 -7.12 9.80
N LYS A 50 -11.73 -8.07 10.66
CA LYS A 50 -12.66 -8.87 11.48
C LYS A 50 -13.54 -7.98 12.38
N ARG A 51 -12.93 -7.01 13.07
CA ARG A 51 -13.65 -6.05 13.91
C ARG A 51 -14.61 -5.19 13.09
N THR A 52 -14.16 -4.68 11.95
CA THR A 52 -14.99 -3.88 11.04
C THR A 52 -16.18 -4.68 10.52
N ARG A 53 -15.96 -5.93 10.07
CA ARG A 53 -17.04 -6.81 9.61
C ARG A 53 -18.05 -7.11 10.72
N THR A 54 -17.57 -7.35 11.94
CA THR A 54 -18.43 -7.57 13.10
C THR A 54 -19.27 -6.33 13.40
N ALA A 55 -18.64 -5.15 13.46
CA ALA A 55 -19.36 -3.89 13.69
C ALA A 55 -20.41 -3.61 12.61
N MET A 56 -20.08 -3.86 11.34
CA MET A 56 -21.06 -3.74 10.24
C MET A 56 -22.21 -4.74 10.38
N ARG A 57 -21.95 -5.99 10.79
CA ARG A 57 -23.01 -6.99 10.99
C ARG A 57 -23.91 -6.66 12.17
N THR A 58 -23.35 -6.16 13.27
CA THR A 58 -24.10 -5.84 14.50
C THR A 58 -24.87 -4.52 14.38
N HIS A 59 -24.29 -3.51 13.74
CA HIS A 59 -24.84 -2.15 13.73
C HIS A 59 -25.37 -1.71 12.36
N GLY A 60 -25.16 -2.51 11.30
CA GLY A 60 -25.61 -2.21 9.94
C GLY A 60 -24.90 -1.02 9.28
N GLN A 61 -23.87 -0.46 9.91
CA GLN A 61 -23.20 0.77 9.47
C GLN A 61 -21.69 0.57 9.41
N CYS A 62 -21.09 1.05 8.32
CA CYS A 62 -19.65 1.23 8.21
C CYS A 62 -19.36 2.72 8.27
N ARG A 63 -18.65 3.19 9.30
CA ARG A 63 -18.34 4.61 9.42
C ARG A 63 -17.26 4.99 8.40
N PRO A 64 -17.53 5.96 7.49
CA PRO A 64 -16.52 6.46 6.59
C PRO A 64 -15.33 7.02 7.39
N GLY A 65 -14.11 6.65 7.01
CA GLY A 65 -12.90 7.15 7.65
C GLY A 65 -12.27 6.28 8.73
N MET A 66 -12.90 5.16 9.17
CA MET A 66 -12.32 4.27 10.19
C MET A 66 -10.91 3.78 9.82
N LEU A 67 -10.65 3.48 8.54
CA LEU A 67 -9.32 3.07 8.09
C LEU A 67 -8.30 4.21 8.26
N ARG A 68 -8.70 5.44 7.96
CA ARG A 68 -7.85 6.63 8.14
C ARG A 68 -7.56 6.85 9.63
N GLU A 69 -8.57 6.75 10.49
CA GLU A 69 -8.41 6.86 11.94
C GLU A 69 -7.47 5.78 12.48
N GLN A 70 -7.61 4.53 12.01
CA GLN A 70 -6.71 3.43 12.37
C GLN A 70 -5.27 3.71 11.93
N LEU A 71 -5.05 4.19 10.70
CA LEU A 71 -3.72 4.54 10.21
C LEU A 71 -3.11 5.71 11.00
N GLN A 72 -3.90 6.74 11.33
CA GLN A 72 -3.45 7.83 12.19
C GLN A 72 -3.07 7.33 13.58
N HIS A 73 -3.86 6.41 14.16
CA HIS A 73 -3.54 5.78 15.43
C HIS A 73 -2.22 5.00 15.37
N LEU A 74 -2.01 4.20 14.33
CA LEU A 74 -0.74 3.47 14.14
C LEU A 74 0.46 4.42 13.99
N SER A 75 0.30 5.51 13.24
CA SER A 75 1.35 6.52 13.09
C SER A 75 1.62 7.27 14.41
N ALA A 76 0.58 7.60 15.17
CA ALA A 76 0.70 8.32 16.44
C ALA A 76 1.39 7.50 17.55
N HIS A 77 1.24 6.18 17.51
CA HIS A 77 1.89 5.27 18.48
C HIS A 77 3.30 4.84 18.06
N ALA A 78 3.89 5.53 17.07
CA ALA A 78 5.25 5.27 16.59
C ALA A 78 5.49 3.81 16.18
N PHE A 79 4.48 3.14 15.61
CA PHE A 79 4.68 1.81 15.06
C PHE A 79 5.77 1.84 13.98
N PRO A 80 6.63 0.80 13.89
CA PRO A 80 7.67 0.76 12.87
C PRO A 80 7.09 0.92 11.46
N PRO A 81 7.74 1.67 10.54
CA PRO A 81 7.25 1.81 9.17
C PRO A 81 7.00 0.47 8.46
N VAL A 82 7.83 -0.54 8.75
CA VAL A 82 7.69 -1.91 8.24
C VAL A 82 6.41 -2.59 8.71
N PHE A 83 5.98 -2.32 9.95
CA PHE A 83 4.69 -2.81 10.46
C PHE A 83 3.53 -2.15 9.70
N ILE A 84 3.58 -0.82 9.53
CA ILE A 84 2.55 -0.07 8.82
C ILE A 84 2.46 -0.55 7.36
N LYS A 85 3.60 -0.82 6.71
CA LYS A 85 3.64 -1.39 5.36
C LYS A 85 2.94 -2.74 5.29
N GLY A 86 3.20 -3.65 6.21
CA GLY A 86 2.51 -4.94 6.28
C GLY A 86 1.00 -4.82 6.49
N PHE A 87 0.59 -3.87 7.33
CA PHE A 87 -0.84 -3.55 7.52
C PHE A 87 -1.49 -3.07 6.22
N VAL A 88 -0.87 -2.10 5.53
CA VAL A 88 -1.43 -1.52 4.29
C VAL A 88 -1.47 -2.54 3.16
N ASP A 89 -0.42 -3.35 2.98
CA ASP A 89 -0.38 -4.39 1.95
C ASP A 89 -1.46 -5.45 2.15
N ALA A 90 -1.73 -5.84 3.39
CA ALA A 90 -2.81 -6.76 3.71
C ALA A 90 -4.19 -6.17 3.35
N ILE A 91 -4.43 -4.88 3.66
CA ILE A 91 -5.68 -4.21 3.27
C ILE A 91 -5.81 -4.16 1.74
N ASP A 92 -4.74 -3.80 1.03
CA ASP A 92 -4.72 -3.77 -0.44
C ASP A 92 -5.01 -5.15 -1.05
N ALA A 93 -4.39 -6.20 -0.52
CA ALA A 93 -4.63 -7.57 -0.95
C ALA A 93 -6.10 -7.99 -0.73
N TYR A 94 -6.65 -7.70 0.44
CA TYR A 94 -8.05 -7.99 0.77
C TYR A 94 -9.02 -7.28 -0.16
N VAL A 95 -8.85 -5.97 -0.37
CA VAL A 95 -9.70 -5.16 -1.25
C VAL A 95 -9.60 -5.67 -2.69
N SER A 96 -8.37 -5.90 -3.17
CA SER A 96 -8.14 -6.41 -4.52
C SER A 96 -8.82 -7.77 -4.77
N MET A 97 -8.74 -8.69 -3.81
CA MET A 97 -9.40 -9.99 -3.92
C MET A 97 -10.93 -9.88 -3.86
N SER A 98 -11.43 -8.95 -3.03
CA SER A 98 -12.88 -8.70 -2.89
C SER A 98 -13.47 -8.07 -4.16
N LEU A 99 -12.73 -7.17 -4.82
CA LEU A 99 -13.14 -6.56 -6.09
C LEU A 99 -13.16 -7.55 -7.26
N GLY A 100 -12.39 -8.64 -7.17
CA GLY A 100 -12.42 -9.74 -8.14
C GLY A 100 -13.64 -10.65 -8.05
N GLY A 101 -14.68 -10.29 -7.29
CA GLY A 101 -15.92 -11.07 -7.14
C GLY A 101 -15.82 -12.28 -6.20
N ARG A 102 -14.71 -12.44 -5.49
CA ARG A 102 -14.58 -13.46 -4.44
C ARG A 102 -15.07 -12.86 -3.12
N ASP A 103 -16.04 -13.49 -2.46
CA ASP A 103 -16.37 -13.17 -1.07
C ASP A 103 -15.22 -13.66 -0.18
N VAL A 104 -14.27 -12.76 0.10
CA VAL A 104 -13.15 -13.04 0.99
C VAL A 104 -13.62 -12.80 2.41
N ASP A 105 -13.76 -13.85 3.21
CA ASP A 105 -14.11 -13.69 4.61
C ASP A 105 -12.86 -13.38 5.46
N PRO A 106 -12.76 -12.19 6.09
CA PRO A 106 -11.65 -11.88 6.99
C PRO A 106 -11.43 -12.93 8.10
N GLN A 107 -12.47 -13.67 8.49
CA GLN A 107 -12.41 -14.69 9.54
C GLN A 107 -11.58 -15.91 9.13
N THR A 108 -11.76 -16.39 7.90
CA THR A 108 -11.13 -17.60 7.36
C THR A 108 -10.00 -17.30 6.37
N TRP A 109 -9.85 -16.03 5.98
CA TRP A 109 -8.81 -15.58 5.07
C TRP A 109 -7.42 -15.75 5.68
N ASP A 110 -6.58 -16.52 5.00
CA ASP A 110 -5.16 -16.63 5.31
C ASP A 110 -4.42 -15.43 4.73
N VAL A 111 -4.24 -14.41 5.57
CA VAL A 111 -3.57 -13.15 5.21
C VAL A 111 -2.11 -13.37 4.83
N LEU A 112 -1.40 -14.29 5.49
CA LEU A 112 0.03 -14.50 5.26
C LEU A 112 0.23 -15.21 3.92
N ALA A 113 -0.54 -16.26 3.66
CA ALA A 113 -0.51 -16.94 2.37
C ALA A 113 -0.96 -16.02 1.22
N ALA A 114 -1.92 -15.12 1.47
CA ALA A 114 -2.36 -14.16 0.44
C ALA A 114 -1.27 -13.16 0.08
N ILE A 115 -0.53 -12.65 1.06
CA ILE A 115 0.58 -11.73 0.84
C ILE A 115 1.77 -12.45 0.17
N GLU A 116 2.07 -13.67 0.61
CA GLU A 116 3.13 -14.50 0.02
C GLU A 116 2.83 -14.83 -1.45
N ARG A 117 1.59 -15.23 -1.76
CA ARG A 117 1.16 -15.52 -3.14
C ARG A 117 1.14 -14.28 -4.02
N ARG A 118 0.80 -13.12 -3.48
CA ARG A 118 0.84 -11.87 -4.26
C ARG A 118 2.25 -11.48 -4.60
N GLY A 119 3.19 -11.73 -3.69
CA GLY A 119 4.62 -11.53 -3.85
C GLY A 119 5.01 -10.28 -4.64
N TYR A 120 4.24 -9.17 -4.54
CA TYR A 120 4.21 -8.04 -5.49
C TYR A 120 5.00 -8.32 -6.79
N SER A 121 4.56 -9.33 -7.53
CA SER A 121 5.29 -9.89 -8.66
C SER A 121 4.83 -9.25 -9.96
N GLN A 122 5.32 -8.04 -10.24
CA GLN A 122 5.47 -7.48 -11.59
C GLN A 122 6.64 -6.49 -11.57
#